data_AF-K4R5U4-F1
#
_entry.id   AF-K4R5U4-F1
#
_cell.length_a   1.000
_cell.length_b   1.000
_cell.length_c   1.000
_cell.angle_alpha   90.00
_cell.angle_beta   90.00
_cell.angle_gamma   90.00
#
_symmetry.space_group_name_H-M   'P 1'
#
loop_
_entity.id
_entity.type
_entity.pdbx_description
1 polymer ?
#
loop_
_entity_poly.entity_id
_entity_poly.type
_entity_poly.pdbx_seq_one_letter_code
_entity_poly.pdbx_strand_id
1 'polypeptide(L)'
;MSVRTDDEESGRVPRPPGRGRRFLRGPRPEAVPVLVGRTCALVGLLDIAAGVFPHVWHSRMHTVAEVPPGALGPFAAALSLSTGVLLLLLAHGLKRGKRRAWRAAVALLPAGAVAQFGYRHSLLGAVVPLVLLAVLLRHRDRFAAPPDLRSRWRALANFVLMGAGSLALGLVIVSAHPGTLIGNPSLAERITHVLYGLFGLDGPVDYQGTTTWTVARSLGALGLLTAVTTLYLALRPEHPAARRTEEDETRLRALLAQHGGRDALGHVALRRDKAVVFSPSGKAAVTYRVVSGVMLAGGDPIGDVEAWPGAIERFMDVARAHSWTPAVMGCSETGGEVWTRETGLDALEPGDEAVMGVADFSLAGRAMRKVRQMVTRIERAGYRTRVRRVRDLGEAELDRISRAALRAEGFVSLALPLPRPLRRRTTPARPCARVATDSTVRAA
;
A
#
# COMPACT_ATOMS: atom_id res chain seq x y z
N MET A 1 39.27 39.16 -58.98
CA MET A 1 37.91 39.75 -59.08
C MET A 1 37.31 39.74 -57.69
N SER A 2 36.90 40.92 -57.23
CA SER A 2 36.31 41.20 -55.92
C SER A 2 34.93 40.55 -55.73
N VAL A 3 34.47 40.51 -54.49
CA VAL A 3 33.11 40.87 -54.00
C VAL A 3 32.93 40.26 -52.60
N ARG A 4 33.10 41.10 -51.57
CA ARG A 4 32.11 41.56 -50.56
C ARG A 4 31.84 40.57 -49.42
N THR A 5 32.37 40.94 -48.26
CA THR A 5 31.77 40.76 -46.95
C THR A 5 30.53 41.66 -46.79
N ASP A 6 29.50 41.09 -46.19
CA ASP A 6 28.55 41.66 -45.21
C ASP A 6 27.14 41.12 -45.49
N ASP A 7 26.60 40.30 -44.59
CA ASP A 7 25.54 40.78 -43.69
C ASP A 7 25.05 39.71 -42.71
N GLU A 8 24.72 40.21 -41.54
CA GLU A 8 24.16 39.56 -40.37
C GLU A 8 22.80 38.90 -40.65
N GLU A 9 22.60 37.66 -40.18
CA GLU A 9 21.27 37.23 -39.80
C GLU A 9 21.30 36.64 -38.38
N SER A 10 20.94 37.49 -37.42
CA SER A 10 20.79 37.18 -36.02
C SER A 10 19.75 36.06 -35.82
N GLY A 11 20.20 34.88 -35.43
CA GLY A 11 19.33 33.80 -34.95
C GLY A 11 18.66 34.22 -33.65
N ARG A 12 17.39 34.62 -33.71
CA ARG A 12 16.54 34.85 -32.53
C ARG A 12 16.39 33.55 -31.74
N VAL A 13 17.07 33.47 -30.60
CA VAL A 13 16.80 32.49 -29.55
C VAL A 13 15.34 32.67 -29.07
N PRO A 14 14.51 31.61 -29.01
CA PRO A 14 13.17 31.73 -28.46
C PRO A 14 13.24 32.15 -27.00
N ARG A 15 12.70 33.32 -26.67
CA ARG A 15 12.56 33.77 -25.28
C ARG A 15 11.71 32.75 -24.51
N PRO A 16 12.12 32.33 -23.29
CA PRO A 16 11.29 31.48 -22.46
C PRO A 16 9.96 32.20 -22.17
N PRO A 17 8.80 31.49 -22.18
CA PRO A 17 7.53 32.12 -21.90
C PRO A 17 7.55 32.78 -20.51
N GLY A 18 7.13 34.03 -20.47
CA GLY A 18 7.17 34.88 -19.29
C GLY A 18 6.58 34.22 -18.04
N ARG A 19 7.32 34.36 -16.93
CA ARG A 19 7.01 33.86 -15.58
C ARG A 19 5.66 34.31 -14.99
N GLY A 20 4.91 35.17 -15.67
CA GLY A 20 3.71 35.83 -15.14
C GLY A 20 2.38 35.07 -15.27
N ARG A 21 2.30 33.95 -16.01
CA ARG A 21 1.02 33.25 -16.26
C ARG A 21 0.84 31.89 -15.57
N ARG A 22 1.76 31.51 -14.67
CA ARG A 22 1.73 30.18 -14.00
C ARG A 22 0.77 30.05 -12.82
N PHE A 23 0.24 31.17 -12.30
CA PHE A 23 -0.63 31.15 -11.10
C PHE A 23 -2.12 30.85 -11.38
N LEU A 24 -2.57 30.93 -12.64
CA LEU A 24 -3.99 30.71 -13.01
C LEU A 24 -4.28 29.30 -13.55
N ARG A 25 -3.27 28.43 -13.69
CA ARG A 25 -3.50 27.00 -13.93
C ARG A 25 -3.53 26.30 -12.58
N GLY A 26 -4.69 25.76 -12.23
CA GLY A 26 -4.86 24.92 -11.04
C GLY A 26 -3.82 23.78 -10.99
N PRO A 27 -3.72 23.09 -9.83
CA PRO A 27 -2.72 22.03 -9.64
C PRO A 27 -2.76 21.01 -10.79
N ARG A 28 -1.58 20.47 -11.16
CA ARG A 28 -1.48 19.42 -12.19
C ARG A 28 -2.52 18.33 -11.88
N PRO A 29 -3.29 17.86 -12.87
CA PRO A 29 -4.42 16.96 -12.60
C PRO A 29 -4.04 15.69 -11.83
N GLU A 30 -2.80 15.21 -11.97
CA GLU A 30 -2.23 14.06 -11.26
C GLU A 30 -1.92 14.33 -9.79
N ALA A 31 -1.65 15.58 -9.42
CA ALA A 31 -1.38 15.97 -8.04
C ALA A 31 -2.66 16.18 -7.22
N VAL A 32 -3.84 16.22 -7.87
CA VAL A 32 -5.12 16.52 -7.21
C VAL A 32 -5.47 15.52 -6.11
N PRO A 33 -5.41 14.18 -6.31
CA PRO A 33 -5.73 13.23 -5.23
C PRO A 33 -4.78 13.38 -4.03
N VAL A 34 -3.50 13.64 -4.30
CA VAL A 34 -2.48 13.84 -3.24
C VAL A 34 -2.74 15.13 -2.48
N LEU A 35 -3.05 16.23 -3.17
CA LEU A 35 -3.33 17.52 -2.57
C LEU A 35 -4.61 17.47 -1.73
N VAL A 36 -5.71 16.96 -2.29
CA VAL A 36 -6.98 16.78 -1.58
C VAL A 36 -6.80 15.90 -0.36
N GLY A 37 -6.08 14.78 -0.49
CA GLY A 37 -5.78 13.93 0.65
C GLY A 37 -4.90 14.60 1.71
N ARG A 38 -3.95 15.48 1.35
CA ARG A 38 -3.19 16.28 2.33
C ARG A 38 -4.07 17.30 3.05
N THR A 39 -4.95 17.99 2.31
CA THR A 39 -5.89 18.95 2.90
C THR A 39 -6.89 18.25 3.83
N CYS A 40 -7.46 17.11 3.44
CA CYS A 40 -8.29 16.29 4.32
C CYS A 40 -7.55 15.89 5.61
N ALA A 41 -6.27 15.53 5.50
CA ALA A 41 -5.48 15.17 6.67
C ALA A 41 -5.24 16.36 7.60
N LEU A 42 -4.96 17.55 7.04
CA LEU A 42 -4.79 18.77 7.81
C LEU A 42 -6.08 19.15 8.53
N VAL A 43 -7.22 19.16 7.83
CA VAL A 43 -8.54 19.41 8.42
C VAL A 43 -8.82 18.40 9.53
N GLY A 44 -8.54 17.11 9.28
CA GLY A 44 -8.74 16.07 10.29
C GLY A 44 -7.85 16.23 11.53
N LEU A 45 -6.61 16.69 11.38
CA LEU A 45 -5.74 17.02 12.52
C LEU A 45 -6.24 18.22 13.31
N LEU A 46 -6.75 19.25 12.62
CA LEU A 46 -7.34 20.42 13.27
C LEU A 46 -8.60 20.04 14.05
N ASP A 47 -9.47 19.19 13.49
CA ASP A 47 -10.64 18.65 14.17
C ASP A 47 -10.27 17.83 15.41
N ILE A 48 -9.24 16.99 15.32
CA ILE A 48 -8.72 16.26 16.49
C ILE A 48 -8.20 17.22 17.56
N ALA A 49 -7.38 18.21 17.17
CA ALA A 49 -6.87 19.20 18.11
C ALA A 49 -8.00 20.01 18.79
N ALA A 50 -9.05 20.35 18.03
CA ALA A 50 -10.22 21.07 18.51
C ALA A 50 -11.14 20.21 19.40
N GLY A 51 -11.06 18.88 19.30
CA GLY A 51 -11.73 17.92 20.19
C GLY A 51 -10.93 17.61 21.46
N VAL A 52 -9.59 17.50 21.37
CA VAL A 52 -8.69 17.18 22.50
C VAL A 52 -8.48 18.38 23.42
N PHE A 53 -8.39 19.58 22.86
CA PHE A 53 -8.16 20.82 23.62
C PHE A 53 -9.37 21.76 23.51
N PRO A 54 -10.54 21.43 24.07
CA PRO A 54 -11.69 22.33 23.98
C PRO A 54 -11.35 23.69 24.63
N HIS A 55 -10.74 23.71 25.80
CA HIS A 55 -10.54 24.94 26.59
C HIS A 55 -9.66 26.02 25.94
N VAL A 56 -8.70 25.66 25.08
CA VAL A 56 -7.82 26.66 24.42
C VAL A 56 -8.51 27.38 23.24
N TRP A 57 -9.60 26.83 22.71
CA TRP A 57 -10.36 27.41 21.59
C TRP A 57 -11.67 28.09 22.01
N HIS A 58 -12.12 27.91 23.26
CA HIS A 58 -13.38 28.49 23.78
C HIS A 58 -13.26 29.97 24.23
N SER A 59 -12.10 30.62 24.06
CA SER A 59 -11.84 31.91 24.68
C SER A 59 -12.29 33.16 23.88
N ARG A 60 -12.89 33.05 22.69
CA ARG A 60 -13.09 34.24 21.81
C ARG A 60 -14.46 34.48 21.16
N MET A 61 -15.51 33.70 21.42
CA MET A 61 -16.81 33.93 20.74
C MET A 61 -18.07 33.81 21.64
N HIS A 62 -18.02 34.31 22.87
CA HIS A 62 -19.21 34.45 23.73
C HIS A 62 -19.83 35.85 23.65
N THR A 63 -20.28 36.28 22.47
CA THR A 63 -21.11 37.50 22.36
C THR A 63 -22.42 37.33 21.60
N VAL A 64 -22.76 36.16 21.02
CA VAL A 64 -23.93 36.09 20.11
C VAL A 64 -24.85 34.85 20.27
N ALA A 65 -24.77 34.02 21.31
CA ALA A 65 -25.74 32.93 21.45
C ALA A 65 -26.20 32.68 22.89
N GLU A 66 -27.46 33.05 23.15
CA GLU A 66 -28.28 32.65 24.30
C GLU A 66 -28.63 31.15 24.21
N VAL A 67 -27.63 30.27 24.40
CA VAL A 67 -27.85 28.83 24.59
C VAL A 67 -27.12 28.41 25.86
N PRO A 68 -27.70 27.56 26.74
CA PRO A 68 -27.15 27.32 28.07
C PRO A 68 -25.72 26.74 28.02
N PRO A 69 -24.78 27.27 28.83
CA PRO A 69 -23.40 26.85 28.85
C PRO A 69 -23.29 25.49 29.56
N GLY A 70 -23.19 24.39 28.81
CA GLY A 70 -22.82 23.10 29.38
C GLY A 70 -23.30 21.86 28.63
N ALA A 71 -24.44 21.90 27.97
CA ALA A 71 -25.06 20.68 27.43
C ALA A 71 -24.34 20.11 26.19
N LEU A 72 -23.76 20.96 25.33
CA LEU A 72 -23.26 20.54 24.01
C LEU A 72 -21.72 20.41 23.90
N GLY A 73 -20.98 20.79 24.93
CA GLY A 73 -19.50 20.88 24.91
C GLY A 73 -18.80 19.54 24.58
N PRO A 74 -19.06 18.45 25.32
CA PRO A 74 -18.40 17.17 25.05
C PRO A 74 -18.97 16.43 23.84
N PHE A 75 -20.21 16.68 23.43
CA PHE A 75 -20.76 16.17 22.17
C PHE A 75 -20.06 16.78 20.97
N ALA A 76 -19.91 18.12 20.95
CA ALA A 76 -19.16 18.82 19.91
C ALA A 76 -17.66 18.44 19.90
N ALA A 77 -17.10 18.05 21.04
CA ALA A 77 -15.73 17.53 21.13
C ALA A 77 -15.61 16.10 20.57
N ALA A 78 -16.51 15.20 20.94
CA ALA A 78 -16.53 13.82 20.47
C ALA A 78 -16.81 13.73 18.96
N LEU A 79 -17.73 14.56 18.43
CA LEU A 79 -18.06 14.60 17.01
C LEU A 79 -16.91 15.17 16.17
N SER A 80 -16.24 16.21 16.67
CA SER A 80 -15.05 16.79 16.02
C SER A 80 -13.89 15.80 16.02
N LEU A 81 -13.60 15.15 17.15
CA LEU A 81 -12.60 14.09 17.24
C LEU A 81 -12.90 12.94 16.26
N SER A 82 -14.16 12.49 16.23
CA SER A 82 -14.58 11.40 15.36
C SER A 82 -14.46 11.75 13.88
N THR A 83 -14.98 12.92 13.49
CA THR A 83 -14.86 13.45 12.13
C THR A 83 -13.40 13.58 11.72
N GLY A 84 -12.54 14.10 12.61
CA GLY A 84 -11.13 14.30 12.33
C GLY A 84 -10.36 13.00 12.12
N VAL A 85 -10.63 11.98 12.93
CA VAL A 85 -10.03 10.65 12.74
C VAL A 85 -10.55 9.99 11.45
N LEU A 86 -11.86 10.08 11.15
CA LEU A 86 -12.40 9.56 9.89
C LEU A 86 -11.78 10.28 8.68
N LEU A 87 -11.61 11.60 8.73
CA LEU A 87 -10.96 12.37 7.67
C LEU A 87 -9.49 11.98 7.47
N LEU A 88 -8.75 11.69 8.55
CA LEU A 88 -7.38 11.16 8.46
C LEU A 88 -7.31 9.79 7.79
N LEU A 89 -8.24 8.89 8.11
CA LEU A 89 -8.33 7.57 7.47
C LEU A 89 -8.71 7.70 5.99
N LEU A 90 -9.69 8.55 5.68
CA LEU A 90 -10.11 8.84 4.32
C LEU A 90 -9.02 9.54 3.51
N ALA A 91 -8.23 10.42 4.11
CA ALA A 91 -7.13 11.11 3.47
C ALA A 91 -6.14 10.14 2.80
N HIS A 92 -5.82 9.01 3.46
CA HIS A 92 -4.97 7.98 2.86
C HIS A 92 -5.63 7.30 1.66
N GLY A 93 -6.93 7.00 1.75
CA GLY A 93 -7.71 6.43 0.64
C GLY A 93 -7.88 7.39 -0.55
N LEU A 94 -8.04 8.69 -0.26
CA LEU A 94 -8.14 9.76 -1.25
C LEU A 94 -6.82 9.99 -1.98
N LYS A 95 -5.67 9.98 -1.27
CA LYS A 95 -4.34 10.04 -1.90
C LYS A 95 -4.14 8.94 -2.94
N ARG A 96 -4.80 7.79 -2.74
CA ARG A 96 -4.75 6.61 -3.63
C ARG A 96 -5.88 6.55 -4.65
N GLY A 97 -6.68 7.61 -4.83
CA GLY A 97 -7.74 7.63 -5.83
C GLY A 97 -8.90 6.65 -5.57
N LYS A 98 -9.08 6.16 -4.33
CA LYS A 98 -10.11 5.15 -4.05
C LYS A 98 -11.52 5.73 -4.13
N ARG A 99 -12.38 5.15 -4.95
CA ARG A 99 -13.78 5.59 -5.12
C ARG A 99 -14.61 5.55 -3.83
N ARG A 100 -14.34 4.57 -2.95
CA ARG A 100 -15.01 4.48 -1.64
C ARG A 100 -14.61 5.62 -0.71
N ALA A 101 -13.32 5.97 -0.69
CA ALA A 101 -12.83 7.08 0.12
C ALA A 101 -13.43 8.40 -0.37
N TRP A 102 -13.57 8.56 -1.69
CA TRP A 102 -14.28 9.69 -2.29
C TRP A 102 -15.75 9.75 -1.85
N ARG A 103 -16.52 8.66 -1.97
CA ARG A 103 -17.93 8.63 -1.53
C ARG A 103 -18.10 8.95 -0.05
N ALA A 104 -17.28 8.33 0.80
CA ALA A 104 -17.31 8.57 2.23
C ALA A 104 -16.92 10.01 2.58
N ALA A 105 -15.94 10.60 1.91
CA ALA A 105 -15.58 12.01 2.09
C ALA A 105 -16.69 12.96 1.61
N VAL A 106 -17.33 12.67 0.47
CA VAL A 106 -18.46 13.45 -0.05
C VAL A 106 -19.66 13.42 0.89
N ALA A 107 -19.88 12.32 1.62
CA ALA A 107 -20.92 12.23 2.65
C ALA A 107 -20.51 12.90 3.98
N LEU A 108 -19.25 12.73 4.39
CA LEU A 108 -18.75 13.19 5.69
C LEU A 108 -18.52 14.71 5.74
N LEU A 109 -18.03 15.32 4.65
CA LEU A 109 -17.70 16.76 4.62
C LEU A 109 -18.93 17.68 4.82
N PRO A 110 -20.09 17.45 4.16
CA PRO A 110 -21.29 18.22 4.44
C PRO A 110 -21.79 18.03 5.88
N ALA A 111 -21.79 16.79 6.38
CA ALA A 111 -22.21 16.49 7.74
C ALA A 111 -21.33 17.20 8.78
N GLY A 112 -20.00 17.17 8.56
CA GLY A 112 -19.04 17.92 9.38
C GLY A 112 -19.23 19.43 9.30
N ALA A 113 -19.50 19.99 8.11
CA ALA A 113 -19.75 21.42 7.94
C ALA A 113 -21.01 21.88 8.69
N VAL A 114 -22.10 21.11 8.62
CA VAL A 114 -23.34 21.37 9.36
C VAL A 114 -23.10 21.31 10.86
N ALA A 115 -22.33 20.33 11.34
CA ALA A 115 -21.97 20.22 12.75
C ALA A 115 -21.11 21.42 13.23
N GLN A 116 -20.11 21.83 12.46
CA GLN A 116 -19.24 22.96 12.79
C GLN A 116 -20.01 24.29 12.82
N PHE A 117 -20.94 24.49 11.87
CA PHE A 117 -21.78 25.68 11.83
C PHE A 117 -22.85 25.70 12.92
N GLY A 118 -23.55 24.57 13.11
CA GLY A 118 -24.66 24.44 14.05
C GLY A 118 -24.22 24.49 15.51
N TYR A 119 -23.08 23.87 15.86
CA TYR A 119 -22.61 23.77 17.25
C TYR A 119 -21.55 24.81 17.63
N ARG A 120 -20.74 25.28 16.69
CA ARG A 120 -19.60 26.17 16.98
C ARG A 120 -19.70 27.54 16.29
N HIS A 121 -20.73 27.78 15.47
CA HIS A 121 -20.92 29.00 14.68
C HIS A 121 -19.68 29.43 13.89
N SER A 122 -18.81 28.48 13.53
CA SER A 122 -17.55 28.78 12.85
C SER A 122 -17.76 28.84 11.34
N LEU A 123 -17.77 30.04 10.78
CA LEU A 123 -17.85 30.25 9.33
C LEU A 123 -16.65 29.61 8.60
N LEU A 124 -15.44 29.77 9.14
CA LEU A 124 -14.23 29.17 8.59
C LEU A 124 -14.28 27.63 8.64
N GLY A 125 -14.81 27.06 9.73
CA GLY A 125 -14.99 25.62 9.91
C GLY A 125 -16.00 24.98 8.96
N ALA A 126 -16.95 25.76 8.42
CA ALA A 126 -17.92 25.31 7.42
C ALA A 126 -17.44 25.52 5.98
N VAL A 127 -16.75 26.63 5.70
CA VAL A 127 -16.29 26.97 4.34
C VAL A 127 -15.21 26.00 3.85
N VAL A 128 -14.25 25.62 4.70
CA VAL A 128 -13.13 24.75 4.29
C VAL A 128 -13.61 23.37 3.81
N PRO A 129 -14.48 22.63 4.54
CA PRO A 129 -15.06 21.38 4.05
C PRO A 129 -15.88 21.53 2.76
N LEU A 130 -16.61 22.64 2.59
CA LEU A 130 -17.40 22.89 1.39
C LEU A 130 -16.54 23.16 0.15
N VAL A 131 -15.42 23.89 0.31
CA VAL A 131 -14.44 24.06 -0.78
C VAL A 131 -13.81 22.71 -1.13
N LEU A 132 -13.45 21.90 -0.14
CA LEU A 132 -12.89 20.57 -0.36
C LEU A 132 -13.88 19.64 -1.07
N LEU A 133 -15.16 19.71 -0.69
CA LEU A 133 -16.26 19.02 -1.36
C LEU A 133 -16.39 19.46 -2.83
N ALA A 134 -16.36 20.76 -3.12
CA ALA A 134 -16.42 21.27 -4.49
C ALA A 134 -15.26 20.74 -5.35
N VAL A 135 -14.04 20.69 -4.80
CA VAL A 135 -12.86 20.13 -5.48
C VAL A 135 -13.03 18.62 -5.71
N LEU A 136 -13.51 17.86 -4.71
CA LEU A 136 -13.79 16.43 -4.83
C LEU A 136 -14.83 16.14 -5.91
N LEU A 137 -15.91 16.92 -5.99
CA LEU A 137 -16.96 16.76 -7.00
C LEU A 137 -16.44 17.12 -8.40
N ARG A 138 -15.66 18.20 -8.53
CA ARG A 138 -15.06 18.63 -9.80
C ARG A 138 -14.10 17.59 -10.38
N HIS A 139 -13.38 16.88 -9.53
CA HIS A 139 -12.38 15.88 -9.94
C HIS A 139 -12.83 14.43 -9.69
N ARG A 140 -14.13 14.15 -9.73
CA ARG A 140 -14.71 12.81 -9.46
C ARG A 140 -14.08 11.69 -10.30
N ASP A 141 -13.71 11.99 -11.55
CA ASP A 141 -13.19 11.00 -12.50
C ASP A 141 -11.77 10.51 -12.11
N ARG A 142 -11.08 11.23 -11.22
CA ARG A 142 -9.78 10.81 -10.66
C ARG A 142 -9.89 9.78 -9.54
N PHE A 143 -11.09 9.52 -9.04
CA PHE A 143 -11.35 8.57 -7.96
C PHE A 143 -12.11 7.34 -8.47
N ALA A 144 -11.66 6.77 -9.59
CA ALA A 144 -12.37 5.70 -10.30
C ALA A 144 -11.97 4.27 -9.89
N ALA A 145 -10.99 4.07 -8.99
CA ALA A 145 -10.50 2.74 -8.65
C ALA A 145 -11.64 1.80 -8.19
N PRO A 146 -11.84 0.64 -8.85
CA PRO A 146 -12.92 -0.25 -8.55
C PRO A 146 -12.74 -0.89 -7.17
N PRO A 147 -13.84 -1.24 -6.49
CA PRO A 147 -13.77 -1.73 -5.13
C PRO A 147 -13.48 -3.24 -5.08
N ASP A 148 -12.39 -3.66 -4.43
CA ASP A 148 -12.08 -5.08 -4.22
C ASP A 148 -13.23 -5.81 -3.50
N LEU A 149 -13.64 -6.97 -4.04
CA LEU A 149 -14.81 -7.73 -3.57
C LEU A 149 -14.60 -8.40 -2.20
N ARG A 150 -13.39 -8.91 -1.91
CA ARG A 150 -13.10 -9.62 -0.65
C ARG A 150 -12.96 -8.70 0.57
N SER A 151 -12.41 -7.50 0.37
CA SER A 151 -12.38 -6.43 1.36
C SER A 151 -13.79 -6.07 1.87
N ARG A 152 -14.84 -6.23 1.04
CA ARG A 152 -16.24 -5.95 1.42
C ARG A 152 -16.73 -6.86 2.54
N TRP A 153 -16.51 -8.16 2.38
CA TRP A 153 -16.99 -9.16 3.34
C TRP A 153 -16.23 -9.10 4.65
N ARG A 154 -14.93 -8.80 4.63
CA ARG A 154 -14.13 -8.62 5.86
C ARG A 154 -14.45 -7.32 6.58
N ALA A 155 -14.64 -6.22 5.86
CA ALA A 155 -15.07 -4.96 6.47
C ALA A 155 -16.49 -5.08 7.04
N LEU A 156 -17.40 -5.76 6.33
CA LEU A 156 -18.75 -6.04 6.82
C LEU A 156 -18.74 -6.97 8.03
N ALA A 157 -17.98 -8.07 7.97
CA ALA A 157 -17.83 -8.99 9.10
C ALA A 157 -17.23 -8.28 10.33
N ASN A 158 -16.22 -7.43 10.13
CA ASN A 158 -15.67 -6.61 11.21
C ASN A 158 -16.71 -5.62 11.75
N PHE A 159 -17.44 -4.92 10.88
CA PHE A 159 -18.49 -3.98 11.30
C PHE A 159 -19.57 -4.67 12.13
N VAL A 160 -20.04 -5.84 11.70
CA VAL A 160 -21.03 -6.64 12.43
C VAL A 160 -20.45 -7.14 13.76
N LEU A 161 -19.24 -7.68 13.76
CA LEU A 161 -18.61 -8.23 14.97
C LEU A 161 -18.30 -7.15 16.01
N MET A 162 -17.65 -6.05 15.58
CA MET A 162 -17.32 -4.93 16.47
C MET A 162 -18.57 -4.11 16.84
N GLY A 163 -19.56 -4.01 15.95
CA GLY A 163 -20.86 -3.41 16.25
C GLY A 163 -21.62 -4.20 17.31
N ALA A 164 -21.71 -5.52 17.18
CA ALA A 164 -22.33 -6.39 18.17
C ALA A 164 -21.58 -6.38 19.51
N GLY A 165 -20.25 -6.43 19.48
CA GLY A 165 -19.42 -6.30 20.69
C GLY A 165 -19.57 -4.94 21.35
N SER A 166 -19.67 -3.87 20.57
CA SER A 166 -19.87 -2.51 21.07
C SER A 166 -21.26 -2.33 21.70
N LEU A 167 -22.29 -2.91 21.09
CA LEU A 167 -23.64 -2.92 21.63
C LEU A 167 -23.70 -3.71 22.95
N ALA A 168 -23.09 -4.90 23.00
CA ALA A 168 -23.04 -5.72 24.20
C ALA A 168 -22.28 -5.02 25.35
N LEU A 169 -21.10 -4.47 25.07
CA LEU A 169 -20.31 -3.75 26.08
C LEU A 169 -21.00 -2.45 26.50
N GLY A 170 -21.66 -1.74 25.57
CA GLY A 170 -22.47 -0.58 25.89
C GLY A 170 -23.63 -0.90 26.82
N LEU A 171 -24.32 -2.02 26.61
CA LEU A 171 -25.38 -2.50 27.50
C LEU A 171 -24.84 -2.86 28.89
N VAL A 172 -23.62 -3.43 28.98
CA VAL A 172 -22.93 -3.67 30.25
C VAL A 172 -22.61 -2.34 30.95
N ILE A 173 -22.09 -1.34 30.24
CA ILE A 173 -21.76 -0.01 30.81
C ILE A 173 -23.01 0.68 31.37
N VAL A 174 -24.12 0.65 30.61
CA VAL A 174 -25.42 1.21 31.02
C VAL A 174 -26.00 0.44 32.21
N SER A 175 -25.83 -0.88 32.25
CA SER A 175 -26.40 -1.74 33.30
C SER A 175 -25.52 -1.87 34.55
N ALA A 176 -24.26 -1.45 34.49
CA ALA A 176 -23.31 -1.50 35.60
C ALA A 176 -23.50 -0.38 36.64
N HIS A 177 -24.34 0.63 36.35
CA HIS A 177 -24.59 1.78 37.22
C HIS A 177 -26.06 1.89 37.71
N PRO A 178 -26.68 0.82 38.24
CA PRO A 178 -28.10 0.81 38.57
C PRO A 178 -28.48 1.82 39.66
N GLY A 179 -27.56 2.15 40.58
CA GLY A 179 -27.82 3.08 41.68
C GLY A 179 -27.84 4.57 41.30
N THR A 180 -27.46 4.91 40.07
CA THR A 180 -27.47 6.30 39.57
C THR A 180 -28.46 6.52 38.43
N LEU A 181 -29.16 5.49 37.98
CA LEU A 181 -30.18 5.61 36.93
C LEU A 181 -31.43 6.30 37.49
N ILE A 182 -31.96 7.27 36.76
CA ILE A 182 -33.24 7.88 37.08
C ILE A 182 -34.35 7.05 36.41
N GLY A 183 -35.15 6.35 37.23
CA GLY A 183 -36.27 5.52 36.76
C GLY A 183 -35.92 4.06 36.44
N ASN A 184 -36.86 3.33 35.85
CA ASN A 184 -36.73 1.92 35.44
C ASN A 184 -36.82 1.79 33.91
N PRO A 185 -35.77 2.15 33.15
CA PRO A 185 -35.82 2.06 31.70
C PRO A 185 -35.86 0.61 31.24
N SER A 186 -36.77 0.36 30.29
CA SER A 186 -36.93 -0.89 29.58
C SER A 186 -35.66 -1.30 28.83
N LEU A 187 -35.54 -2.59 28.48
CA LEU A 187 -34.44 -3.08 27.66
C LEU A 187 -34.34 -2.32 26.32
N ALA A 188 -35.49 -1.96 25.74
CA ALA A 188 -35.57 -1.20 24.49
C ALA A 188 -34.96 0.20 24.64
N GLU A 189 -35.27 0.91 25.72
CA GLU A 189 -34.70 2.25 25.98
C GLU A 189 -33.20 2.20 26.23
N ARG A 190 -32.70 1.15 26.90
CA ARG A 190 -31.27 0.92 27.09
C ARG A 190 -30.55 0.64 25.77
N ILE A 191 -31.13 -0.17 24.89
CA ILE A 191 -30.59 -0.42 23.55
C ILE A 191 -30.57 0.88 22.74
N THR A 192 -31.65 1.64 22.73
CA THR A 192 -31.74 2.93 22.04
C THR A 192 -30.70 3.93 22.58
N HIS A 193 -30.50 3.97 23.90
CA HIS A 193 -29.49 4.83 24.52
C HIS A 193 -28.06 4.42 24.14
N VAL A 194 -27.75 3.12 24.07
CA VAL A 194 -26.45 2.64 23.59
C VAL A 194 -26.26 2.96 22.12
N LEU A 195 -27.27 2.74 21.28
CA LEU A 195 -27.20 3.06 19.85
C LEU A 195 -26.93 4.55 19.63
N TYR A 196 -27.68 5.44 20.28
CA TYR A 196 -27.44 6.87 20.20
C TYR A 196 -26.08 7.26 20.78
N GLY A 197 -25.68 6.71 21.92
CA GLY A 197 -24.37 6.96 22.53
C GLY A 197 -23.19 6.51 21.67
N LEU A 198 -23.30 5.42 20.89
CA LEU A 198 -22.28 4.98 19.93
C LEU A 198 -22.06 6.00 18.80
N PHE A 199 -23.10 6.76 18.44
CA PHE A 199 -22.99 7.87 17.48
C PHE A 199 -22.70 9.23 18.16
N GLY A 200 -22.54 9.25 19.49
CA GLY A 200 -22.37 10.47 20.26
C GLY A 200 -23.62 11.34 20.30
N LEU A 201 -24.81 10.72 20.32
CA LEU A 201 -26.10 11.38 20.49
C LEU A 201 -26.64 11.11 21.89
N ASP A 202 -27.44 12.04 22.41
CA ASP A 202 -28.19 11.86 23.65
C ASP A 202 -29.23 10.76 23.50
N GLY A 203 -29.33 9.90 24.52
CA GLY A 203 -30.31 8.82 24.55
C GLY A 203 -31.33 8.99 25.68
N PRO A 204 -32.41 8.19 25.66
CA PRO A 204 -33.57 8.36 26.56
C PRO A 204 -33.32 8.01 28.04
N VAL A 205 -32.07 7.77 28.46
CA VAL A 205 -31.72 7.31 29.82
C VAL A 205 -30.90 8.40 30.50
N ASP A 206 -31.42 8.91 31.62
CA ASP A 206 -30.74 9.90 32.46
C ASP A 206 -30.05 9.26 33.67
N TYR A 207 -28.91 9.83 34.06
CA TYR A 207 -28.14 9.44 35.23
C TYR A 207 -27.97 10.61 36.18
N GLN A 208 -27.89 10.33 37.48
CA GLN A 208 -27.55 11.31 38.50
C GLN A 208 -26.03 11.57 38.53
N GLY A 209 -25.65 12.85 38.67
CA GLY A 209 -24.27 13.27 38.89
C GLY A 209 -23.37 13.19 37.65
N THR A 210 -22.08 12.89 37.85
CA THR A 210 -21.08 12.91 36.77
C THR A 210 -21.10 11.66 35.87
N THR A 211 -21.95 10.68 36.19
CA THR A 211 -22.03 9.38 35.51
C THR A 211 -22.52 9.52 34.06
N THR A 212 -23.44 10.45 33.78
CA THR A 212 -23.91 10.77 32.42
C THR A 212 -22.75 11.04 31.47
N TRP A 213 -21.77 11.83 31.93
CA TRP A 213 -20.60 12.20 31.12
C TRP A 213 -19.61 11.05 30.92
N THR A 214 -19.55 10.10 31.85
CA THR A 214 -18.66 8.94 31.76
C THR A 214 -19.24 7.92 30.78
N VAL A 215 -20.54 7.62 30.91
CA VAL A 215 -21.28 6.74 30.00
C VAL A 215 -21.25 7.30 28.57
N ALA A 216 -21.54 8.58 28.38
CA ALA A 216 -21.50 9.23 27.07
C ALA A 216 -20.10 9.16 26.42
N ARG A 217 -19.01 9.43 27.18
CA ARG A 217 -17.64 9.32 26.66
C ARG A 217 -17.25 7.89 26.31
N SER A 218 -17.60 6.92 27.16
CA SER A 218 -17.29 5.51 26.91
C SER A 218 -18.02 4.97 25.68
N LEU A 219 -19.31 5.29 25.53
CA LEU A 219 -20.09 4.89 24.35
C LEU A 219 -19.58 5.57 23.07
N GLY A 220 -19.29 6.87 23.10
CA GLY A 220 -18.73 7.59 21.97
C GLY A 220 -17.33 7.06 21.57
N ALA A 221 -16.48 6.74 22.54
CA ALA A 221 -15.16 6.14 22.28
C ALA A 221 -15.27 4.75 21.62
N LEU A 222 -16.25 3.95 22.05
CA LEU A 222 -16.52 2.62 21.52
C LEU A 222 -17.05 2.66 20.07
N GLY A 223 -17.96 3.61 19.80
CA GLY A 223 -18.45 3.88 18.45
C GLY A 223 -17.35 4.39 17.52
N LEU A 224 -16.51 5.30 18.00
CA LEU A 224 -15.35 5.79 17.26
C LEU A 224 -14.35 4.66 16.95
N LEU A 225 -14.02 3.82 17.93
CA LEU A 225 -13.12 2.67 17.72
C LEU A 225 -13.68 1.71 16.66
N THR A 226 -14.98 1.43 16.69
CA THR A 226 -15.66 0.59 15.71
C THR A 226 -15.66 1.21 14.32
N ALA A 227 -15.93 2.52 14.22
CA ALA A 227 -15.88 3.25 12.95
C ALA A 227 -14.46 3.27 12.37
N VAL A 228 -13.45 3.55 13.19
CA VAL A 228 -12.03 3.59 12.82
C VAL A 228 -11.53 2.24 12.33
N THR A 229 -11.78 1.18 13.08
CA THR A 229 -11.34 -0.18 12.72
C THR A 229 -12.03 -0.67 11.45
N THR A 230 -13.34 -0.43 11.32
CA THR A 230 -14.11 -0.78 10.13
C THR A 230 -13.63 0.00 8.90
N LEU A 231 -13.43 1.32 9.04
CA LEU A 231 -12.96 2.16 7.95
C LEU A 231 -11.53 1.81 7.55
N TYR A 232 -10.65 1.55 8.52
CA TYR A 232 -9.29 1.07 8.27
C TYR A 232 -9.30 -0.22 7.46
N LEU A 233 -10.08 -1.23 7.85
CA LEU A 233 -10.19 -2.50 7.13
C LEU A 233 -10.86 -2.36 5.76
N ALA A 234 -11.85 -1.49 5.62
CA ALA A 234 -12.50 -1.17 4.35
C ALA A 234 -11.58 -0.46 3.36
N LEU A 235 -10.61 0.32 3.87
CA LEU A 235 -9.63 1.06 3.08
C LEU A 235 -8.28 0.32 2.94
N ARG A 236 -8.04 -0.72 3.75
CA ARG A 236 -6.81 -1.51 3.71
C ARG A 236 -6.61 -2.08 2.31
N PRO A 237 -5.41 -1.91 1.70
CA PRO A 237 -5.10 -2.57 0.45
C PRO A 237 -5.08 -4.08 0.70
N GLU A 238 -6.01 -4.83 0.12
CA GLU A 238 -5.87 -6.27 0.04
C GLU A 238 -4.96 -6.59 -1.13
N HIS A 239 -4.02 -7.51 -0.94
CA HIS A 239 -3.21 -8.02 -2.04
C HIS A 239 -4.15 -8.64 -3.08
N PRO A 240 -4.24 -8.07 -4.29
CA PRO A 240 -4.91 -8.76 -5.39
C PRO A 240 -4.22 -10.11 -5.52
N ALA A 241 -4.95 -11.19 -5.31
CA ALA A 241 -4.42 -12.50 -5.59
C ALA A 241 -4.09 -12.50 -7.08
N ALA A 242 -2.80 -12.59 -7.42
CA ALA A 242 -2.35 -12.79 -8.78
C ALA A 242 -3.03 -14.06 -9.29
N ARG A 243 -4.06 -13.92 -10.13
CA ARG A 243 -4.70 -15.06 -10.77
C ARG A 243 -4.14 -15.14 -12.18
N ARG A 244 -3.20 -16.05 -12.37
CA ARG A 244 -2.76 -16.50 -13.68
C ARG A 244 -3.57 -17.75 -14.04
N THR A 245 -4.20 -17.76 -15.21
CA THR A 245 -4.89 -18.94 -15.73
C THR A 245 -3.87 -19.95 -16.28
N GLU A 246 -4.30 -21.20 -16.51
CA GLU A 246 -3.44 -22.20 -17.16
C GLU A 246 -3.10 -21.82 -18.62
N GLU A 247 -4.00 -21.10 -19.28
CA GLU A 247 -3.78 -20.57 -20.63
C GLU A 247 -2.69 -19.49 -20.62
N ASP A 248 -2.75 -18.55 -19.68
CA ASP A 248 -1.71 -17.53 -19.48
C ASP A 248 -0.34 -18.16 -19.21
N GLU A 249 -0.32 -19.21 -18.39
CA GLU A 249 0.89 -19.97 -18.08
C GLU A 249 1.49 -20.63 -19.34
N THR A 250 0.64 -21.21 -20.18
CA THR A 250 1.04 -21.85 -21.44
C THR A 250 1.60 -20.83 -22.43
N ARG A 251 0.92 -19.69 -22.62
CA ARG A 251 1.37 -18.59 -23.49
C ARG A 251 2.70 -18.00 -23.03
N LEU A 252 2.85 -17.78 -21.72
CA LEU A 252 4.10 -17.24 -21.17
C LEU A 252 5.27 -18.21 -21.34
N ARG A 253 5.04 -19.53 -21.19
CA ARG A 253 6.05 -20.54 -21.49
C ARG A 253 6.46 -20.53 -22.96
N ALA A 254 5.51 -20.35 -23.89
CA ALA A 254 5.80 -20.25 -25.31
C ALA A 254 6.67 -19.02 -25.63
N LEU A 255 6.35 -17.85 -25.04
CA LEU A 255 7.17 -16.64 -25.19
C LEU A 255 8.58 -16.84 -24.64
N LEU A 256 8.73 -17.47 -23.47
CA LEU A 256 10.05 -17.79 -22.90
C LEU A 256 10.84 -18.80 -23.73
N ALA A 257 10.17 -19.80 -24.31
CA ALA A 257 10.84 -20.78 -25.17
C ALA A 257 11.42 -20.12 -26.43
N GLN A 258 10.74 -19.09 -26.96
CA GLN A 258 11.16 -18.39 -28.18
C GLN A 258 12.15 -17.25 -27.91
N HIS A 259 11.93 -16.47 -26.83
CA HIS A 259 12.63 -15.19 -26.59
C HIS A 259 13.36 -15.12 -25.25
N GLY A 260 13.24 -16.15 -24.40
CA GLY A 260 13.78 -16.15 -23.03
C GLY A 260 15.30 -16.31 -22.94
N GLY A 261 16.00 -16.58 -24.04
CA GLY A 261 17.45 -16.72 -24.04
C GLY A 261 18.24 -15.45 -23.69
N ARG A 262 17.58 -14.28 -23.68
CA ARG A 262 18.19 -12.98 -23.34
C ARG A 262 18.31 -12.72 -21.84
N ASP A 263 17.53 -13.44 -21.02
CA ASP A 263 17.45 -13.22 -19.57
C ASP A 263 17.60 -14.55 -18.81
N ALA A 264 18.69 -14.70 -18.06
CA ALA A 264 18.97 -15.88 -17.24
C ALA A 264 17.89 -16.11 -16.16
N LEU A 265 17.23 -15.05 -15.72
CA LEU A 265 16.18 -15.06 -14.72
C LEU A 265 14.77 -15.02 -15.33
N GLY A 266 14.62 -15.13 -16.66
CA GLY A 266 13.30 -15.06 -17.32
C GLY A 266 12.31 -16.13 -16.82
N HIS A 267 12.81 -17.28 -16.37
CA HIS A 267 11.99 -18.34 -15.76
C HIS A 267 11.31 -17.91 -14.44
N VAL A 268 11.81 -16.88 -13.74
CA VAL A 268 11.22 -16.31 -12.51
C VAL A 268 9.85 -15.68 -12.78
N ALA A 269 9.58 -15.29 -14.03
CA ALA A 269 8.28 -14.84 -14.47
C ALA A 269 7.20 -15.95 -14.41
N LEU A 270 7.61 -17.23 -14.39
CA LEU A 270 6.69 -18.35 -14.28
C LEU A 270 6.18 -18.61 -12.85
N ARG A 271 6.67 -17.87 -11.86
CA ARG A 271 6.22 -18.02 -10.47
C ARG A 271 4.73 -17.72 -10.34
N ARG A 272 4.03 -18.57 -9.58
CA ARG A 272 2.57 -18.47 -9.37
C ARG A 272 2.13 -17.27 -8.54
N ASP A 273 3.06 -16.53 -7.93
CA ASP A 273 2.76 -15.29 -7.19
C ASP A 273 2.74 -14.03 -8.07
N LYS A 274 2.90 -14.19 -9.39
CA LYS A 274 2.87 -13.11 -10.38
C LYS A 274 1.66 -13.23 -11.30
N ALA A 275 1.04 -12.09 -11.60
CA ALA A 275 0.08 -11.94 -12.67
C ALA A 275 0.80 -11.54 -13.96
N VAL A 276 0.10 -11.59 -15.09
CA VAL A 276 0.66 -11.26 -16.41
C VAL A 276 -0.29 -10.36 -17.19
N VAL A 277 0.28 -9.42 -17.94
CA VAL A 277 -0.43 -8.65 -18.98
C VAL A 277 0.26 -8.93 -20.31
N PHE A 278 -0.50 -9.34 -21.32
CA PHE A 278 0.02 -9.55 -22.67
C PHE A 278 -0.14 -8.29 -23.52
N SER A 279 0.77 -8.10 -24.48
CA SER A 279 0.59 -7.11 -25.55
C SER A 279 -0.66 -7.44 -26.37
N PRO A 280 -1.28 -6.45 -27.04
CA PRO A 280 -2.39 -6.71 -27.97
C PRO A 280 -2.04 -7.72 -29.06
N SER A 281 -0.78 -7.72 -29.52
CA SER A 281 -0.26 -8.68 -30.50
C SER A 281 -0.02 -10.09 -29.93
N GLY A 282 -0.03 -10.25 -28.61
CA GLY A 282 0.31 -11.50 -27.93
C GLY A 282 1.79 -11.90 -27.98
N LYS A 283 2.64 -11.10 -28.65
CA LYS A 283 4.08 -11.37 -28.83
C LYS A 283 4.96 -10.90 -27.67
N ALA A 284 4.42 -10.16 -26.71
CA ALA A 284 5.12 -9.74 -25.51
C ALA A 284 4.22 -9.81 -24.27
N ALA A 285 4.82 -9.87 -23.09
CA ALA A 285 4.11 -9.92 -21.82
C ALA A 285 4.91 -9.26 -20.68
N VAL A 286 4.22 -8.51 -19.82
CA VAL A 286 4.80 -7.99 -18.57
C VAL A 286 4.26 -8.84 -17.41
N THR A 287 5.15 -9.44 -16.63
CA THR A 287 4.76 -10.10 -15.38
C THR A 287 4.91 -9.15 -14.20
N TYR A 288 3.93 -9.17 -13.30
CA TYR A 288 3.86 -8.21 -12.22
C TYR A 288 3.25 -8.78 -10.95
N ARG A 289 3.48 -8.09 -9.84
CA ARG A 289 2.82 -8.36 -8.56
C ARG A 289 2.42 -7.05 -7.90
N VAL A 290 1.28 -7.03 -7.22
CA VAL A 290 0.82 -5.85 -6.48
C VAL A 290 1.15 -6.00 -5.00
N VAL A 291 1.95 -5.07 -4.48
CA VAL A 291 2.33 -5.00 -3.06
C VAL A 291 2.00 -3.62 -2.53
N SER A 292 1.12 -3.55 -1.54
CA SER A 292 0.76 -2.28 -0.85
C SER A 292 0.27 -1.16 -1.77
N GLY A 293 -0.29 -1.48 -2.93
CA GLY A 293 -0.77 -0.51 -3.93
C GLY A 293 0.29 -0.10 -4.96
N VAL A 294 1.46 -0.72 -4.96
CA VAL A 294 2.47 -0.61 -6.01
C VAL A 294 2.36 -1.84 -6.91
N MET A 295 2.18 -1.63 -8.22
CA MET A 295 2.19 -2.66 -9.24
C MET A 295 3.63 -2.81 -9.75
N LEU A 296 4.31 -3.85 -9.26
CA LEU A 296 5.72 -4.11 -9.52
C LEU A 296 5.88 -5.05 -10.70
N ALA A 297 6.37 -4.54 -11.84
CA ALA A 297 6.90 -5.37 -12.92
C ALA A 297 8.26 -5.93 -12.51
N GLY A 298 8.51 -7.21 -12.82
CA GLY A 298 9.78 -7.86 -12.56
C GLY A 298 10.56 -8.05 -13.85
N GLY A 299 11.67 -7.33 -14.00
CA GLY A 299 12.53 -7.39 -15.16
C GLY A 299 11.94 -6.76 -16.41
N ASP A 300 12.50 -7.17 -17.54
CA ASP A 300 12.05 -6.76 -18.86
C ASP A 300 10.72 -7.43 -19.24
N PRO A 301 9.95 -6.82 -20.17
CA PRO A 301 8.88 -7.54 -20.83
C PRO A 301 9.43 -8.80 -21.54
N ILE A 302 8.69 -9.90 -21.44
CA ILE A 302 9.06 -11.17 -22.06
C ILE A 302 8.47 -11.22 -23.47
N GLY A 303 9.31 -11.51 -24.46
CA GLY A 303 8.89 -11.70 -25.84
C GLY A 303 9.63 -10.78 -26.81
N ASP A 304 9.01 -10.53 -27.95
CA ASP A 304 9.55 -9.70 -29.01
C ASP A 304 9.67 -8.22 -28.56
N VAL A 305 10.85 -7.63 -28.72
CA VAL A 305 11.16 -6.25 -28.29
C VAL A 305 10.27 -5.24 -29.02
N GLU A 306 9.92 -5.51 -30.28
CA GLU A 306 9.01 -4.65 -31.04
C GLU A 306 7.60 -4.61 -30.43
N ALA A 307 7.20 -5.66 -29.71
CA ALA A 307 5.91 -5.76 -29.05
C ALA A 307 5.91 -5.28 -27.59
N TRP A 308 7.08 -4.95 -27.02
CA TRP A 308 7.21 -4.47 -25.63
C TRP A 308 6.36 -3.23 -25.34
N PRO A 309 6.34 -2.17 -26.19
CA PRO A 309 5.52 -0.98 -25.94
C PRO A 309 4.05 -1.31 -25.71
N GLY A 310 3.49 -2.22 -26.51
CA GLY A 310 2.09 -2.64 -26.37
C GLY A 310 1.81 -3.40 -25.06
N ALA A 311 2.78 -4.17 -24.54
CA ALA A 311 2.63 -4.81 -23.24
C ALA A 311 2.74 -3.80 -22.08
N ILE A 312 3.67 -2.83 -22.22
CA ILE A 312 3.88 -1.75 -21.25
C ILE A 312 2.66 -0.84 -21.16
N GLU A 313 2.07 -0.45 -22.29
CA GLU A 313 0.84 0.36 -22.33
C GLU A 313 -0.30 -0.34 -21.58
N ARG A 314 -0.51 -1.63 -21.86
CA ARG A 314 -1.53 -2.44 -21.17
C ARG A 314 -1.25 -2.60 -19.68
N PHE A 315 0.02 -2.71 -19.29
CA PHE A 315 0.42 -2.70 -17.88
C PHE A 315 0.05 -1.37 -17.21
N MET A 316 0.32 -0.24 -17.88
CA MET A 316 -0.04 1.09 -17.38
C MET A 316 -1.56 1.31 -17.33
N ASP A 317 -2.32 0.76 -18.27
CA ASP A 317 -3.79 0.76 -18.23
C ASP A 317 -4.32 0.04 -17.00
N VAL A 318 -3.78 -1.15 -16.69
CA VAL A 318 -4.14 -1.90 -15.49
C VAL A 318 -3.77 -1.10 -14.23
N ALA A 319 -2.57 -0.52 -14.17
CA ALA A 319 -2.16 0.33 -13.06
C ALA A 319 -3.13 1.51 -12.87
N ARG A 320 -3.49 2.22 -13.94
CA ARG A 320 -4.45 3.34 -13.91
C ARG A 320 -5.85 2.91 -13.47
N ALA A 321 -6.38 1.83 -14.05
CA ALA A 321 -7.71 1.31 -13.76
C ALA A 321 -7.87 0.98 -12.26
N HIS A 322 -6.82 0.46 -11.64
CA HIS A 322 -6.81 0.11 -10.21
C HIS A 322 -6.24 1.20 -9.29
N SER A 323 -5.79 2.33 -9.85
CA SER A 323 -5.04 3.38 -9.14
C SER A 323 -3.84 2.82 -8.35
N TRP A 324 -3.12 1.89 -8.97
CA TRP A 324 -1.84 1.41 -8.47
C TRP A 324 -0.69 2.28 -8.98
N THR A 325 0.33 2.44 -8.15
CA THR A 325 1.58 3.10 -8.57
C THR A 325 2.41 2.08 -9.35
N PRO A 326 2.70 2.31 -10.64
CA PRO A 326 3.57 1.42 -11.41
C PRO A 326 5.02 1.56 -10.95
N ALA A 327 5.75 0.47 -10.92
CA ALA A 327 7.20 0.44 -10.70
C ALA A 327 7.80 -0.79 -11.38
N VAL A 328 9.07 -0.71 -11.77
CA VAL A 328 9.81 -1.78 -12.44
C VAL A 328 11.05 -2.08 -11.62
N MET A 329 11.36 -3.36 -11.42
CA MET A 329 12.53 -3.80 -10.66
C MET A 329 13.36 -4.75 -11.50
N GLY A 330 14.65 -4.45 -11.64
CA GLY A 330 15.64 -5.31 -12.29
C GLY A 330 15.45 -5.46 -13.79
N CYS A 331 15.00 -4.41 -14.48
CA CYS A 331 15.04 -4.38 -15.95
C CYS A 331 16.49 -4.19 -16.43
N SER A 332 16.77 -4.68 -17.63
CA SER A 332 18.04 -4.40 -18.32
C SER A 332 18.12 -2.94 -18.74
N GLU A 333 19.28 -2.53 -19.26
CA GLU A 333 19.47 -1.22 -19.88
C GLU A 333 18.45 -0.99 -21.01
N THR A 334 18.33 -1.94 -21.95
CA THR A 334 17.35 -1.88 -23.04
C THR A 334 15.91 -1.81 -22.52
N GLY A 335 15.57 -2.60 -21.51
CA GLY A 335 14.27 -2.53 -20.86
C GLY A 335 14.01 -1.16 -20.22
N GLY A 336 14.99 -0.63 -19.50
CA GLY A 336 14.95 0.68 -18.84
C GLY A 336 14.71 1.82 -19.83
N GLU A 337 15.39 1.81 -20.97
CA GLU A 337 15.18 2.79 -22.05
C GLU A 337 13.74 2.74 -22.58
N VAL A 338 13.22 1.54 -22.86
CA VAL A 338 11.85 1.37 -23.36
C VAL A 338 10.84 1.81 -22.28
N TRP A 339 11.00 1.38 -21.03
CA TRP A 339 10.12 1.81 -19.93
C TRP A 339 10.11 3.33 -19.78
N THR A 340 11.28 3.97 -19.76
CA THR A 340 11.42 5.43 -19.64
C THR A 340 10.71 6.14 -20.80
N ARG A 341 10.96 5.70 -22.03
CA ARG A 341 10.37 6.27 -23.24
C ARG A 341 8.84 6.15 -23.27
N GLU A 342 8.30 4.96 -22.97
CA GLU A 342 6.87 4.68 -23.09
C GLU A 342 6.04 5.22 -21.92
N THR A 343 6.64 5.41 -20.73
CA THR A 343 5.88 5.72 -19.51
C THR A 343 6.26 7.03 -18.82
N GLY A 344 7.43 7.59 -19.14
CA GLY A 344 7.99 8.74 -18.41
C GLY A 344 8.45 8.41 -16.99
N LEU A 345 8.64 7.12 -16.65
CA LEU A 345 9.27 6.70 -15.41
C LEU A 345 10.77 7.05 -15.41
N ASP A 346 11.29 7.45 -14.26
CA ASP A 346 12.73 7.66 -14.08
C ASP A 346 13.43 6.31 -13.85
N ALA A 347 14.52 6.08 -14.56
CA ALA A 347 15.39 4.93 -14.34
C ALA A 347 16.45 5.26 -13.27
N LEU A 348 16.62 4.35 -12.31
CA LEU A 348 17.67 4.41 -11.30
C LEU A 348 18.53 3.16 -11.44
N GLU A 349 19.85 3.33 -11.46
CA GLU A 349 20.82 2.24 -11.60
C GLU A 349 21.25 1.74 -10.21
N PRO A 350 20.78 0.55 -9.77
CA PRO A 350 21.14 0.00 -8.46
C PRO A 350 22.51 -0.69 -8.46
N GLY A 351 23.02 -1.09 -9.63
CA GLY A 351 24.29 -1.79 -9.83
C GLY A 351 24.25 -2.78 -10.99
N ASP A 352 25.37 -3.49 -11.18
CA ASP A 352 25.61 -4.38 -12.33
C ASP A 352 25.27 -5.84 -12.06
N GLU A 353 24.83 -6.55 -13.10
CA GLU A 353 24.71 -8.00 -13.11
C GLU A 353 25.98 -8.66 -13.67
N ALA A 354 26.52 -9.65 -12.94
CA ALA A 354 27.65 -10.44 -13.40
C ALA A 354 27.19 -11.56 -14.35
N VAL A 355 27.17 -11.27 -15.65
CA VAL A 355 26.81 -12.23 -16.70
C VAL A 355 28.05 -12.98 -17.20
N MET A 356 27.94 -14.31 -17.35
CA MET A 356 29.01 -15.17 -17.87
C MET A 356 28.54 -15.92 -19.10
N GLY A 357 29.20 -15.67 -20.24
CA GLY A 357 29.00 -16.45 -21.47
C GLY A 357 29.53 -17.87 -21.30
N VAL A 358 28.64 -18.85 -21.20
CA VAL A 358 29.01 -20.25 -20.91
C VAL A 358 29.83 -20.86 -22.05
N ALA A 359 29.56 -20.50 -23.30
CA ALA A 359 30.26 -21.03 -24.47
C ALA A 359 31.76 -20.68 -24.48
N ASP A 360 32.10 -19.49 -24.00
CA ASP A 360 33.47 -18.95 -23.99
C ASP A 360 34.19 -19.19 -22.66
N PHE A 361 33.49 -19.74 -21.67
CA PHE A 361 34.04 -19.94 -20.34
C PHE A 361 35.00 -21.14 -20.31
N SER A 362 36.22 -20.91 -19.82
CA SER A 362 37.19 -21.97 -19.55
C SER A 362 37.93 -21.73 -18.25
N LEU A 363 38.18 -22.82 -17.50
CA LEU A 363 39.05 -22.80 -16.33
C LEU A 363 40.54 -22.75 -16.71
N ALA A 364 40.88 -22.93 -17.98
CA ALA A 364 42.24 -22.88 -18.47
C ALA A 364 42.84 -21.46 -18.39
N GLY A 365 44.16 -21.36 -18.57
CA GLY A 365 44.84 -20.07 -18.62
C GLY A 365 45.25 -19.48 -17.27
N ARG A 366 46.01 -18.38 -17.35
CA ARG A 366 46.64 -17.71 -16.19
C ARG A 366 45.62 -17.00 -15.30
N ALA A 367 44.64 -16.32 -15.89
CA ALA A 367 43.62 -15.56 -15.16
C ALA A 367 42.81 -16.46 -14.20
N MET A 368 42.46 -17.67 -14.64
CA MET A 368 41.65 -18.62 -13.86
C MET A 368 42.45 -19.47 -12.86
N ARG A 369 43.76 -19.22 -12.68
CA ARG A 369 44.63 -19.99 -11.77
C ARG A 369 44.06 -20.05 -10.34
N LYS A 370 43.59 -18.92 -9.80
CA LYS A 370 43.02 -18.86 -8.45
C LYS A 370 41.75 -19.71 -8.33
N VAL A 371 40.84 -19.60 -9.30
CA VAL A 371 39.59 -20.36 -9.33
C VAL A 371 39.87 -21.86 -9.43
N ARG A 372 40.75 -22.28 -10.34
CA ARG A 372 41.17 -23.69 -10.44
C ARG A 372 41.74 -24.23 -9.14
N GLN A 373 42.65 -23.49 -8.50
CA GLN A 373 43.24 -23.91 -7.23
C GLN A 373 42.17 -24.10 -6.14
N MET A 374 41.15 -23.24 -6.10
CA MET A 374 40.02 -23.39 -5.18
C MET A 374 39.19 -24.64 -5.51
N VAL A 375 38.87 -24.89 -6.78
CA VAL A 375 38.13 -26.08 -7.23
C VAL A 375 38.89 -27.35 -6.85
N THR A 376 40.16 -27.46 -7.23
CA THR A 376 41.01 -28.62 -6.90
C THR A 376 41.13 -28.86 -5.39
N ARG A 377 41.18 -27.80 -4.59
CA ARG A 377 41.21 -27.92 -3.12
C ARG A 377 39.91 -28.54 -2.59
N ILE A 378 38.76 -28.12 -3.10
CA ILE A 378 37.45 -28.64 -2.71
C ILE A 378 37.28 -30.09 -3.17
N GLU A 379 37.71 -30.42 -4.39
CA GLU A 379 37.71 -31.79 -4.91
C GLU A 379 38.60 -32.73 -4.07
N ARG A 380 39.81 -32.29 -3.69
CA ARG A 380 40.71 -33.04 -2.80
C ARG A 380 40.13 -33.28 -1.41
N ALA A 381 39.23 -32.41 -0.95
CA ALA A 381 38.50 -32.59 0.29
C ALA A 381 37.28 -33.54 0.14
N GLY A 382 37.08 -34.14 -1.04
CA GLY A 382 36.06 -35.15 -1.30
C GLY A 382 34.68 -34.59 -1.65
N TYR A 383 34.56 -33.28 -1.89
CA TYR A 383 33.30 -32.68 -2.30
C TYR A 383 32.98 -32.98 -3.77
N ARG A 384 31.69 -33.20 -4.06
CA ARG A 384 31.17 -33.41 -5.42
C ARG A 384 29.96 -32.53 -5.66
N THR A 385 29.78 -32.09 -6.90
CA THR A 385 28.62 -31.32 -7.35
C THR A 385 27.71 -32.22 -8.19
N ARG A 386 26.41 -32.14 -7.98
CA ARG A 386 25.38 -32.82 -8.79
C ARG A 386 24.31 -31.80 -9.17
N VAL A 387 23.89 -31.81 -10.43
CA VAL A 387 22.75 -31.02 -10.91
C VAL A 387 21.57 -31.96 -11.09
N ARG A 388 20.44 -31.64 -10.47
CA ARG A 388 19.21 -32.45 -10.53
C ARG A 388 18.02 -31.55 -10.82
N ARG A 389 16.99 -32.07 -11.48
CA ARG A 389 15.75 -31.32 -11.66
C ARG A 389 14.95 -31.37 -10.37
N VAL A 390 14.27 -30.27 -10.04
CA VAL A 390 13.45 -30.16 -8.82
C VAL A 390 12.37 -31.24 -8.77
N ARG A 391 11.77 -31.58 -9.92
CA ARG A 391 10.75 -32.64 -10.05
C ARG A 391 11.27 -34.04 -9.69
N ASP A 392 12.58 -34.26 -9.69
CA ASP A 392 13.20 -35.55 -9.38
C ASP A 392 13.53 -35.66 -7.87
N LEU A 393 13.19 -34.66 -7.05
CA LEU A 393 13.43 -34.59 -5.61
C LEU A 393 12.16 -34.93 -4.83
N GLY A 394 12.26 -35.80 -3.82
CA GLY A 394 11.15 -36.04 -2.89
C GLY A 394 10.95 -34.87 -1.91
N GLU A 395 9.75 -34.72 -1.36
CA GLU A 395 9.41 -33.62 -0.44
C GLU A 395 10.37 -33.51 0.75
N ALA A 396 10.69 -34.63 1.40
CA ALA A 396 11.62 -34.65 2.54
C ALA A 396 13.04 -34.18 2.19
N GLU A 397 13.47 -34.40 0.94
CA GLU A 397 14.77 -33.94 0.45
C GLU A 397 14.73 -32.44 0.15
N LEU A 398 13.67 -31.96 -0.53
CA LEU A 398 13.44 -30.52 -0.77
C LEU A 398 13.43 -29.72 0.53
N ASP A 399 12.76 -30.24 1.55
CA ASP A 399 12.68 -29.66 2.88
C ASP A 399 14.05 -29.54 3.56
N ARG A 400 14.86 -30.59 3.44
CA ARG A 400 16.22 -30.63 3.96
C ARG A 400 17.11 -29.61 3.26
N ILE A 401 17.03 -29.54 1.93
CA ILE A 401 17.78 -28.58 1.10
C ILE A 401 17.36 -27.15 1.46
N SER A 402 16.05 -26.89 1.57
CA SER A 402 15.50 -25.58 1.92
C SER A 402 15.98 -25.11 3.29
N ARG A 403 15.95 -26.00 4.30
CA ARG A 403 16.50 -25.71 5.63
C ARG A 403 18.01 -25.47 5.61
N ALA A 404 18.76 -26.24 4.81
CA ALA A 404 20.19 -26.05 4.67
C ALA A 404 20.53 -24.69 4.03
N ALA A 405 19.80 -24.30 2.99
CA ALA A 405 19.93 -22.99 2.34
C ALA A 405 19.62 -21.84 3.31
N LEU A 406 18.49 -21.92 4.04
CA LEU A 406 18.13 -20.91 5.04
C LEU A 406 19.18 -20.77 6.16
N ARG A 407 19.83 -21.86 6.55
CA ARG A 407 20.95 -21.81 7.51
C ARG A 407 22.20 -21.17 6.91
N ALA A 408 22.51 -21.46 5.65
CA ALA A 408 23.68 -20.90 4.97
C ALA A 408 23.57 -19.37 4.79
N GLU A 409 22.37 -18.89 4.47
CA GLU A 409 22.01 -17.47 4.38
C GLU A 409 21.85 -16.79 5.76
N GLY A 410 21.87 -17.56 6.84
CA GLY A 410 21.73 -17.05 8.21
C GLY A 410 20.30 -16.73 8.66
N PHE A 411 19.28 -17.07 7.86
CA PHE A 411 17.86 -16.88 8.21
C PHE A 411 17.37 -17.78 9.35
N VAL A 412 17.99 -18.95 9.54
CA VAL A 412 17.62 -19.89 10.61
C VAL A 412 18.86 -20.27 11.43
N SER A 413 18.91 -19.81 12.67
CA SER A 413 19.83 -20.35 13.68
C SER A 413 19.04 -21.25 14.63
N LEU A 414 19.27 -22.55 14.55
CA LEU A 414 18.70 -23.54 15.49
C LEU A 414 19.50 -23.67 16.79
N ALA A 415 20.55 -22.86 16.96
CA ALA A 415 21.20 -22.76 18.26
C ALA A 415 20.29 -21.95 19.18
N LEU A 416 19.64 -22.65 20.13
CA LEU A 416 19.18 -22.03 21.38
C LEU A 416 20.28 -21.09 21.85
N PRO A 417 20.00 -19.80 22.13
CA PRO A 417 21.03 -18.89 22.61
C PRO A 417 21.54 -19.41 23.95
N LEU A 418 22.68 -20.08 23.94
CA LEU A 418 23.38 -20.45 25.15
C LEU A 418 23.64 -19.17 25.95
N PRO A 419 23.38 -19.17 27.28
CA PRO A 419 23.67 -18.02 28.12
C PRO A 419 25.15 -17.60 27.95
N ARG A 420 25.37 -16.28 27.94
CA ARG A 420 26.65 -15.61 27.61
C ARG A 420 27.93 -16.25 28.18
N PRO A 421 28.00 -16.85 29.40
CA PRO A 421 29.26 -17.40 29.90
C PRO A 421 29.73 -18.69 29.21
N LEU A 422 28.87 -19.40 28.47
CA LEU A 422 29.24 -20.69 27.82
C LEU A 422 29.60 -20.55 26.32
N ARG A 423 29.67 -19.31 25.81
CA ARG A 423 29.93 -19.02 24.40
C ARG A 423 31.43 -19.19 24.08
N ARG A 424 31.94 -20.42 24.07
CA ARG A 424 33.27 -20.70 23.49
C ARG A 424 33.25 -20.29 22.01
N ARG A 425 34.22 -19.47 21.60
CA ARG A 425 34.50 -19.14 20.20
C ARG A 425 35.04 -20.37 19.48
N THR A 426 34.18 -21.32 19.16
CA THR A 426 34.46 -22.31 18.12
C THR A 426 33.57 -21.97 16.95
N THR A 427 34.16 -21.41 15.90
CA THR A 427 33.52 -21.28 14.60
C THR A 427 33.13 -22.69 14.15
N PRO A 428 31.85 -23.07 14.14
CA PRO A 428 31.50 -24.38 13.62
C PRO A 428 31.81 -24.33 12.12
N ALA A 429 32.58 -25.30 11.63
CA ALA A 429 32.70 -25.52 10.19
C ALA A 429 31.27 -25.61 9.62
N ARG A 430 30.96 -24.77 8.63
CA ARG A 430 29.66 -24.76 7.96
C ARG A 430 29.39 -26.17 7.45
N PRO A 431 28.29 -26.84 7.84
CA PRO A 431 27.97 -28.14 7.31
C PRO A 431 27.54 -27.98 5.85
N CYS A 432 28.45 -28.24 4.92
CA CYS A 432 28.09 -28.52 3.53
C CYS A 432 27.19 -29.77 3.54
N ALA A 433 26.00 -29.65 2.93
CA ALA A 433 25.02 -30.72 2.86
C ALA A 433 25.62 -31.96 2.16
N ARG A 434 25.98 -32.97 2.95
CA ARG A 434 26.31 -34.31 2.44
C ARG A 434 25.04 -35.03 2.04
N VAL A 435 25.00 -35.55 0.81
CA VAL A 435 24.31 -36.80 0.52
C VAL A 435 25.30 -37.69 -0.24
N ALA A 436 25.84 -38.66 0.50
CA ALA A 436 26.45 -39.85 -0.08
C ALA A 436 25.32 -40.85 -0.31
N THR A 437 25.07 -41.18 -1.58
CA THR A 437 24.72 -42.52 -2.05
C THR A 437 24.82 -42.55 -3.58
N ASP A 438 25.21 -43.74 -4.05
CA ASP A 438 25.59 -44.08 -5.42
C ASP A 438 24.46 -43.90 -6.44
N SER A 439 24.84 -43.35 -7.59
CA SER A 439 24.61 -43.95 -8.91
C SER A 439 25.27 -43.04 -9.95
N THR A 440 26.28 -43.58 -10.61
CA THR A 440 26.92 -42.98 -11.78
C THR A 440 25.95 -43.04 -12.96
N VAL A 441 25.55 -41.88 -13.47
CA VAL A 441 25.05 -41.78 -14.84
C VAL A 441 25.99 -40.83 -15.59
N ARG A 442 26.82 -41.41 -16.46
CA ARG A 442 27.48 -40.68 -17.55
C ARG A 442 26.38 -40.32 -18.56
N ALA A 443 26.28 -39.06 -18.92
CA ALA A 443 25.58 -38.64 -20.13
C ALA A 443 26.55 -37.84 -20.99
N ALA A 444 26.58 -38.23 -22.26
CA ALA A 444 27.30 -37.63 -23.37
C ALA A 444 26.79 -36.23 -23.71
#